data_AF-A0A5R9FWA5-F1
#
_entry.id   AF-A0A5R9FWA5-F1
#
_cell.length_a   1.000
_cell.length_b   1.000
_cell.length_c   1.000
_cell.angle_alpha   90.00
_cell.angle_beta   90.00
_cell.angle_gamma   90.00
#
_symmetry.space_group_name_H-M   'P 1'
#
loop_
_entity.id
_entity.type
_entity.pdbx_description
1 polymer ?
#
loop_
_entity_poly.entity_id
_entity_poly.type
_entity_poly.pdbx_seq_one_letter_code
_entity_poly.pdbx_strand_id
1 'polypeptide(L)'
;MTQEHYGYRAGDILTACDNELNVPTGYLGHAAIVVDDEHIIEAVITYPYVQVARVEQFLRVHPKHAHYRPIAPELGRSAAKYAIWYYQQSNHNKAMGVVIPPFSFSDRIPLQDPWSSIYCSKLVWLSYYYGAGYPFYNDFYLFTPEDLDAVLSTDPNFRLMHKHPEFLFLVNT
;
A
#
# COMPACT_ATOMS: atom_id res chain seq x y z
N MET A 1 6.87 5.24 28.94
CA MET A 1 7.29 5.73 27.61
C MET A 1 6.03 6.15 26.90
N THR A 2 5.86 7.46 26.70
CA THR A 2 4.64 8.07 26.20
C THR A 2 4.46 7.75 24.72
N GLN A 3 3.47 6.91 24.38
CA GLN A 3 2.95 6.78 23.03
C GLN A 3 2.46 8.17 22.59
N GLU A 4 3.19 8.85 21.72
CA GLU A 4 2.60 9.93 20.95
C GLU A 4 1.40 9.33 20.19
N HIS A 5 0.20 9.86 20.42
CA HIS A 5 -0.96 9.59 19.59
C HIS A 5 -0.66 10.16 18.19
N TYR A 6 0.04 9.39 17.36
CA TYR A 6 0.34 9.74 15.98
C TYR A 6 -0.89 9.49 15.12
N GLY A 7 -1.81 10.45 15.07
CA GLY A 7 -2.92 10.40 14.11
C GLY A 7 -2.40 10.16 12.69
N TYR A 8 -3.14 9.38 11.91
CA TYR A 8 -2.82 9.07 10.52
C TYR A 8 -2.89 10.32 9.63
N ARG A 9 -2.13 10.32 8.54
CA ARG A 9 -2.08 11.44 7.58
C ARG A 9 -2.11 10.91 6.16
N ALA A 10 -2.70 11.70 5.28
CA ALA A 10 -2.70 11.45 3.85
C ALA A 10 -1.28 11.17 3.33
N GLY A 11 -1.13 10.00 2.71
CA GLY A 11 0.11 9.48 2.16
C GLY A 11 0.89 8.58 3.10
N ASP A 12 0.52 8.45 4.37
CA ASP A 12 1.11 7.42 5.21
C ASP A 12 0.93 6.04 4.55
N ILE A 13 1.93 5.19 4.71
CA ILE A 13 1.95 3.84 4.13
C ILE A 13 1.84 2.85 5.28
N LEU A 14 0.90 1.91 5.15
CA LEU A 14 0.78 0.77 6.05
C LEU A 14 1.26 -0.47 5.29
N THR A 15 2.23 -1.17 5.86
CA THR A 15 2.69 -2.47 5.38
C THR A 15 2.40 -3.52 6.43
N ALA A 16 1.97 -4.70 6.03
CA ALA A 16 1.67 -5.83 6.91
C ALA A 16 2.48 -7.04 6.45
N CYS A 17 2.97 -7.84 7.40
CA CYS A 17 3.65 -9.11 7.12
C CYS A 17 2.75 -10.32 7.41
N ASP A 18 1.48 -10.10 7.71
CA ASP A 18 0.44 -11.14 7.85
C ASP A 18 -0.59 -11.03 6.71
N ASN A 19 -1.53 -11.97 6.66
CA ASN A 19 -2.50 -12.09 5.57
C ASN A 19 -3.77 -12.84 6.01
N GLU A 20 -4.84 -12.67 5.24
CA GLU A 20 -6.14 -13.31 5.46
C GLU A 20 -6.24 -14.72 4.82
N LEU A 21 -5.18 -15.21 4.17
CA LEU A 21 -5.17 -16.44 3.38
C LEU A 21 -4.69 -17.67 4.15
N ASN A 22 -4.54 -17.57 5.48
CA ASN A 22 -3.91 -18.61 6.33
C ASN A 22 -2.49 -18.98 5.88
N VAL A 23 -1.80 -18.11 5.14
CA VAL A 23 -0.37 -18.26 4.85
C VAL A 23 0.39 -17.82 6.10
N PRO A 24 1.42 -18.55 6.55
CA PRO A 24 2.17 -18.17 7.75
C PRO A 24 2.69 -16.73 7.68
N THR A 25 2.66 -16.02 8.81
CA THR A 25 3.20 -14.66 8.93
C THR A 25 4.64 -14.62 8.40
N GLY A 26 4.94 -13.59 7.61
CA GLY A 26 6.24 -13.31 7.03
C GLY A 26 6.44 -13.84 5.62
N TYR A 27 5.50 -14.63 5.08
CA TYR A 27 5.58 -15.16 3.71
C TYR A 27 4.74 -14.40 2.69
N LEU A 28 3.66 -13.77 3.17
CA LEU A 28 2.79 -12.92 2.38
C LEU A 28 2.35 -11.77 3.26
N GLY A 29 2.34 -10.58 2.66
CA GLY A 29 1.94 -9.36 3.32
C GLY A 29 0.80 -8.65 2.63
N HIS A 30 0.50 -7.47 3.14
CA HIS A 30 -0.45 -6.54 2.53
C HIS A 30 0.07 -5.11 2.64
N ALA A 31 -0.45 -4.22 1.80
CA ALA A 31 -0.06 -2.82 1.83
C ALA A 31 -1.23 -1.92 1.47
N ALA A 32 -1.26 -0.75 2.10
CA ALA A 32 -2.28 0.26 1.88
C ALA A 32 -1.68 1.67 1.98
N ILE A 33 -2.35 2.62 1.33
CA ILE A 33 -2.05 4.05 1.45
C ILE A 33 -3.18 4.75 2.20
N VAL A 34 -2.82 5.50 3.23
CA VAL A 34 -3.73 6.34 3.99
C VAL A 34 -4.11 7.56 3.14
N VAL A 35 -5.40 7.89 3.09
CA VAL A 35 -5.89 9.03 2.29
C VAL A 35 -6.41 10.20 3.13
N ASP A 36 -6.77 9.95 4.38
CA ASP A 36 -7.12 10.96 5.39
C ASP A 36 -6.76 10.46 6.81
N ASP A 37 -7.38 10.98 7.85
CA ASP A 37 -7.11 10.58 9.23
C ASP A 37 -7.72 9.23 9.64
N GLU A 38 -8.68 8.72 8.86
CA GLU A 38 -9.45 7.52 9.20
C GLU A 38 -9.48 6.46 8.10
N HIS A 39 -9.14 6.80 6.86
CA HIS A 39 -9.33 5.94 5.70
C HIS A 39 -8.04 5.60 4.97
N ILE A 40 -8.07 4.41 4.38
CA ILE A 40 -7.07 3.90 3.44
C ILE A 40 -7.71 3.61 2.09
N ILE A 41 -6.86 3.56 1.06
CA ILE A 41 -7.17 2.88 -0.19
C ILE A 41 -6.20 1.72 -0.32
N GLU A 42 -6.74 0.57 -0.68
CA GLU A 42 -6.01 -0.69 -0.81
C GLU A 42 -6.50 -1.46 -2.02
N ALA A 43 -5.64 -2.35 -2.51
CA ALA A 43 -6.01 -3.33 -3.52
C ALA A 43 -6.04 -4.73 -2.90
N VAL A 44 -7.19 -5.41 -2.99
CA VAL A 44 -7.46 -6.70 -2.34
C VAL A 44 -7.83 -7.79 -3.35
N ILE A 45 -7.63 -9.04 -2.98
CA ILE A 45 -7.88 -10.21 -3.85
C ILE A 45 -9.37 -10.41 -4.17
N THR A 46 -10.28 -9.88 -3.34
CA THR A 46 -11.73 -10.02 -3.51
C THR A 46 -12.31 -8.81 -4.21
N TYR A 47 -13.29 -9.03 -5.08
CA TYR A 47 -14.00 -7.92 -5.72
C TYR A 47 -14.85 -7.12 -4.71
N PRO A 48 -14.83 -5.77 -4.70
CA PRO A 48 -14.09 -4.89 -5.61
C PRO A 48 -12.59 -4.81 -5.31
N TYR A 49 -11.75 -5.06 -6.32
CA TYR A 49 -10.30 -5.22 -6.17
C TYR A 49 -9.57 -3.97 -5.68
N VAL A 50 -10.17 -2.79 -5.80
CA VAL A 50 -9.68 -1.53 -5.22
C VAL A 50 -10.80 -0.97 -4.36
N GLN A 51 -10.53 -0.72 -3.09
CA GLN A 51 -11.55 -0.31 -2.14
C GLN A 51 -11.04 0.76 -1.17
N VAL A 52 -11.99 1.43 -0.53
CA VAL A 52 -11.76 2.29 0.64
C VAL A 52 -12.09 1.48 1.89
N ALA A 53 -11.22 1.52 2.89
CA ALA A 53 -11.46 0.91 4.18
C ALA A 53 -11.06 1.87 5.32
N ARG A 54 -11.52 1.61 6.54
CA ARG A 54 -11.04 2.33 7.72
C ARG A 54 -9.64 1.83 8.09
N VAL A 55 -8.77 2.73 8.53
CA VAL A 55 -7.45 2.37 9.07
C VAL A 55 -7.61 1.34 10.19
N GLU A 56 -8.56 1.54 11.11
CA GLU A 56 -8.85 0.61 12.21
C GLU A 56 -9.19 -0.81 11.74
N GLN A 57 -9.84 -0.95 10.57
CA GLN A 57 -10.11 -2.25 9.99
C GLN A 57 -8.81 -2.92 9.53
N PHE A 58 -7.93 -2.18 8.85
CA PHE A 58 -6.61 -2.68 8.48
C PHE A 58 -5.83 -3.16 9.70
N LEU A 59 -5.75 -2.37 10.77
CA LEU A 59 -4.99 -2.74 11.98
C LEU A 59 -5.55 -3.98 12.69
N ARG A 60 -6.87 -4.17 12.63
CA ARG A 60 -7.53 -5.34 13.21
C ARG A 60 -7.27 -6.61 12.41
N VAL A 61 -7.28 -6.51 11.09
CA VAL A 61 -7.00 -7.63 10.17
C VAL A 61 -5.50 -7.95 10.15
N HIS A 62 -4.67 -6.91 10.23
CA HIS A 62 -3.22 -6.94 10.13
C HIS A 62 -2.54 -6.39 11.39
N PRO A 63 -2.61 -7.11 12.53
CA PRO A 63 -1.97 -6.66 13.76
C PRO A 63 -0.44 -6.54 13.63
N LYS A 64 0.20 -7.35 12.76
CA LYS A 64 1.64 -7.31 12.53
C LYS A 64 1.95 -6.40 11.34
N HIS A 65 1.89 -5.09 11.60
CA HIS A 65 2.12 -4.05 10.60
C HIS A 65 3.24 -3.08 10.97
N ALA A 66 3.71 -2.34 9.96
CA ALA A 66 4.54 -1.17 10.07
C ALA A 66 3.84 0.04 9.43
N HIS A 67 4.14 1.21 9.94
CA HIS A 67 3.57 2.49 9.53
C HIS A 67 4.70 3.44 9.20
N TYR A 68 4.75 3.87 7.95
CA TYR A 68 5.70 4.84 7.43
C TYR A 68 5.01 6.14 7.07
N ARG A 69 5.69 7.26 7.31
CA ARG A 69 5.22 8.60 6.97
C ARG A 69 6.26 9.32 6.12
N PRO A 70 5.87 9.95 5.00
CA PRO A 70 6.77 10.81 4.26
C PRO A 70 7.19 12.02 5.11
N ILE A 71 8.47 12.34 5.11
CA ILE A 71 9.04 13.50 5.81
C ILE A 71 8.46 14.80 5.24
N ALA A 72 8.34 14.88 3.91
CA ALA A 72 7.71 16.00 3.22
C ALA A 72 6.18 15.75 3.13
N PRO A 73 5.34 16.56 3.80
CA PRO A 73 3.89 16.33 3.78
C PRO A 73 3.26 16.40 2.39
N GLU A 74 3.90 17.14 1.47
CA GLU A 74 3.38 17.24 0.11
C GLU A 74 3.54 15.96 -0.69
N LEU A 75 4.64 15.23 -0.49
CA LEU A 75 4.85 13.93 -1.09
C LEU A 75 3.66 13.00 -0.78
N GLY A 76 3.26 12.97 0.49
CA GLY A 76 2.14 12.16 0.95
C GLY A 76 0.78 12.61 0.41
N ARG A 77 0.47 13.91 0.45
CA ARG A 77 -0.81 14.43 -0.07
C ARG A 77 -0.97 14.18 -1.57
N SER A 78 0.09 14.37 -2.34
CA SER A 78 0.10 14.11 -3.77
C SER A 78 -0.11 12.62 -4.08
N ALA A 79 0.54 11.73 -3.33
CA ALA A 79 0.30 10.29 -3.45
C ALA A 79 -1.14 9.88 -3.08
N ALA A 80 -1.65 10.37 -1.95
CA ALA A 80 -3.04 10.12 -1.53
C ALA A 80 -4.07 10.61 -2.56
N LYS A 81 -3.84 11.80 -3.14
CA LYS A 81 -4.71 12.34 -4.20
C LYS A 81 -4.77 11.42 -5.42
N TYR A 82 -3.63 10.85 -5.82
CA TYR A 82 -3.61 9.86 -6.90
C TYR A 82 -4.37 8.59 -6.52
N ALA A 83 -4.16 8.05 -5.31
CA ALA A 83 -4.89 6.87 -4.84
C ALA A 83 -6.41 7.07 -4.89
N ILE A 84 -6.89 8.23 -4.43
CA ILE A 84 -8.31 8.62 -4.50
C ILE A 84 -8.80 8.65 -5.94
N TRP A 85 -8.06 9.31 -6.84
CA TRP A 85 -8.40 9.34 -8.26
C TRP A 85 -8.45 7.94 -8.87
N TYR A 86 -7.47 7.10 -8.58
CA TYR A 86 -7.36 5.74 -9.10
C TYR A 86 -8.56 4.87 -8.66
N TYR A 87 -8.93 4.94 -7.38
CA TYR A 87 -10.15 4.31 -6.87
C TYR A 87 -11.41 4.81 -7.58
N GLN A 88 -11.53 6.13 -7.79
CA GLN A 88 -12.66 6.72 -8.51
C GLN A 88 -12.75 6.21 -9.96
N GLN A 89 -11.63 6.10 -10.66
CA GLN A 89 -11.59 5.54 -12.02
C GLN A 89 -11.95 4.05 -12.04
N SER A 90 -11.44 3.25 -11.09
CA SER A 90 -11.81 1.84 -10.97
C SER A 90 -13.32 1.66 -10.74
N ASN A 91 -13.90 2.49 -9.87
CA ASN A 91 -15.35 2.51 -9.65
C ASN A 91 -16.14 2.95 -10.87
N HIS A 92 -15.64 3.93 -11.64
CA HIS A 92 -16.27 4.35 -12.89
C HIS A 92 -16.29 3.21 -13.91
N ASN A 93 -15.17 2.51 -14.10
CA ASN A 93 -15.09 1.32 -14.97
C ASN A 93 -16.09 0.24 -14.53
N LYS A 94 -16.15 -0.03 -13.22
CA LYS A 94 -17.13 -0.95 -12.63
C LYS A 94 -18.58 -0.55 -12.95
N ALA A 95 -18.91 0.73 -12.82
CA ALA A 95 -20.26 1.22 -13.13
C ALA A 95 -20.63 1.05 -14.62
N MET A 96 -19.62 0.99 -15.50
CA MET A 96 -19.77 0.66 -16.92
C MET A 96 -19.75 -0.85 -17.22
N GLY A 97 -19.66 -1.71 -16.20
CA GLY A 97 -19.58 -3.17 -16.37
C GLY A 97 -18.20 -3.69 -16.76
N VAL A 98 -17.16 -2.88 -16.58
CA VAL A 98 -15.77 -3.21 -16.95
C VAL A 98 -14.94 -3.45 -15.69
N VAL A 99 -14.30 -4.62 -15.59
CA VAL A 99 -13.43 -4.97 -14.44
C VAL A 99 -11.99 -4.58 -14.74
N ILE A 100 -11.68 -3.30 -14.56
CA ILE A 100 -10.34 -2.73 -14.77
C ILE A 100 -9.97 -1.83 -13.57
N PRO A 101 -8.79 -2.04 -12.94
CA PRO A 101 -7.87 -3.16 -13.16
C PRO A 101 -8.42 -4.50 -12.60
N PRO A 102 -8.00 -5.66 -13.13
CA PRO A 102 -8.12 -6.93 -12.42
C PRO A 102 -7.04 -7.03 -11.32
N PHE A 103 -7.34 -7.75 -10.23
CA PHE A 103 -6.30 -8.12 -9.26
C PHE A 103 -5.42 -9.25 -9.81
N SER A 104 -4.11 -9.07 -9.83
CA SER A 104 -3.16 -10.12 -10.22
C SER A 104 -1.71 -9.78 -9.85
N PHE A 105 -1.00 -10.75 -9.27
CA PHE A 105 0.46 -10.71 -9.15
C PHE A 105 1.07 -11.24 -10.46
N SER A 106 1.56 -10.34 -11.32
CA SER A 106 2.23 -10.72 -12.56
C SER A 106 3.48 -9.89 -12.77
N ASP A 107 4.60 -10.59 -12.87
CA ASP A 107 5.94 -10.09 -13.23
C ASP A 107 6.02 -9.59 -14.68
N ARG A 108 5.12 -10.07 -15.55
CA ARG A 108 5.01 -9.66 -16.95
C ARG A 108 4.39 -8.28 -17.14
N ILE A 109 3.66 -7.79 -16.13
CA ILE A 109 2.98 -6.49 -16.21
C ILE A 109 3.87 -5.44 -15.56
N PRO A 110 4.33 -4.42 -16.30
CA PRO A 110 5.20 -3.39 -15.76
C PRO A 110 4.57 -2.70 -14.54
N LEU A 111 5.41 -2.30 -13.59
CA LEU A 111 4.95 -1.65 -12.36
C LEU A 111 4.24 -0.32 -12.64
N GLN A 112 4.69 0.38 -13.69
CA GLN A 112 4.08 1.61 -14.19
C GLN A 112 2.77 1.40 -14.97
N ASP A 113 2.41 0.17 -15.36
CA ASP A 113 1.11 -0.06 -16.01
C ASP A 113 0.00 -0.04 -14.94
N PRO A 114 -0.89 0.97 -14.92
CA PRO A 114 -1.89 1.09 -13.87
C PRO A 114 -3.11 0.19 -14.08
N TRP A 115 -3.34 -0.36 -15.27
CA TRP A 115 -4.67 -0.86 -15.65
C TRP A 115 -4.70 -2.34 -16.04
N SER A 116 -3.57 -2.90 -16.49
CA SER A 116 -3.49 -4.32 -16.86
C SER A 116 -3.55 -5.25 -15.65
N SER A 117 -3.03 -4.82 -14.49
CA SER A 117 -3.23 -5.49 -13.20
C SER A 117 -2.93 -4.57 -12.03
N ILE A 118 -3.56 -4.87 -10.90
CA ILE A 118 -3.27 -4.23 -9.62
C ILE A 118 -3.03 -5.28 -8.53
N TYR A 119 -2.25 -4.88 -7.54
CA TYR A 119 -2.09 -5.55 -6.26
C TYR A 119 -1.66 -4.51 -5.22
N CYS A 120 -1.71 -4.88 -3.94
CA CYS A 120 -1.61 -3.95 -2.80
C CYS A 120 -0.40 -3.01 -2.85
N SER A 121 0.81 -3.54 -2.92
CA SER A 121 2.05 -2.75 -2.96
C SER A 121 2.23 -2.00 -4.29
N LYS A 122 1.73 -2.52 -5.42
CA LYS A 122 1.71 -1.79 -6.69
C LYS A 122 0.80 -0.57 -6.66
N LEU A 123 -0.35 -0.63 -5.98
CA LEU A 123 -1.21 0.54 -5.78
C LEU A 123 -0.47 1.65 -5.02
N VAL A 124 0.27 1.30 -3.96
CA VAL A 124 1.08 2.25 -3.21
C VAL A 124 2.19 2.83 -4.10
N TRP A 125 2.89 1.98 -4.84
CA TRP A 125 3.93 2.41 -5.78
C TRP A 125 3.39 3.38 -6.84
N LEU A 126 2.29 3.04 -7.50
CA LEU A 126 1.64 3.89 -8.50
C LEU A 126 1.23 5.24 -7.92
N SER A 127 0.76 5.26 -6.68
CA SER A 127 0.37 6.47 -5.96
C SER A 127 1.54 7.43 -5.78
N TYR A 128 2.69 6.91 -5.33
CA TYR A 128 3.90 7.72 -5.18
C TYR A 128 4.52 8.11 -6.53
N TYR A 129 4.55 7.19 -7.49
CA TYR A 129 5.12 7.42 -8.82
C TYR A 129 4.34 8.48 -9.60
N TYR A 130 3.05 8.27 -9.83
CA TYR A 130 2.23 9.18 -10.65
C TYR A 130 1.67 10.36 -9.87
N GLY A 131 1.40 10.19 -8.57
CA GLY A 131 0.88 11.26 -7.72
C GLY A 131 1.97 12.25 -7.32
N ALA A 132 3.10 11.74 -6.84
CA ALA A 132 4.14 12.54 -6.19
C ALA A 132 5.45 12.64 -7.00
N GLY A 133 5.54 11.99 -8.16
CA GLY A 133 6.77 11.96 -8.96
C GLY A 133 7.90 11.19 -8.27
N TYR A 134 7.57 10.25 -7.39
CA TYR A 134 8.51 9.57 -6.51
C TYR A 134 8.60 8.08 -6.84
N PRO A 135 9.57 7.66 -7.67
CA PRO A 135 9.78 6.26 -7.96
C PRO A 135 10.49 5.57 -6.79
N PHE A 136 9.82 4.61 -6.15
CA PHE A 136 10.54 3.65 -5.31
C PHE A 136 11.39 2.74 -6.18
N TYR A 137 12.60 2.44 -5.72
CA TYR A 137 13.48 1.47 -6.37
C TYR A 137 12.82 0.09 -6.36
N ASN A 138 12.95 -0.64 -7.47
CA ASN A 138 12.47 -2.00 -7.65
C ASN A 138 13.46 -2.72 -8.58
N ASP A 139 13.86 -3.94 -8.24
CA ASP A 139 14.91 -4.71 -8.94
C ASP A 139 14.37 -5.67 -10.03
N PHE A 140 13.07 -5.56 -10.33
CA PHE A 140 12.34 -6.16 -11.46
C PHE A 140 12.04 -7.67 -11.35
N TYR A 141 11.17 -8.07 -10.43
CA TYR A 141 10.35 -9.29 -10.56
C TYR A 141 8.89 -9.09 -10.11
N LEU A 142 8.66 -8.54 -8.93
CA LEU A 142 7.34 -8.17 -8.43
C LEU A 142 7.57 -7.22 -7.26
N PHE A 143 6.93 -6.05 -7.22
CA PHE A 143 7.18 -5.10 -6.13
C PHE A 143 6.31 -5.46 -4.92
N THR A 144 6.72 -6.38 -4.08
CA THR A 144 5.91 -6.95 -2.99
C THR A 144 5.77 -6.00 -1.79
N PRO A 145 4.91 -6.33 -0.79
CA PRO A 145 4.91 -5.64 0.49
C PRO A 145 6.24 -5.74 1.27
N GLU A 146 7.05 -6.77 1.00
CA GLU A 146 8.38 -6.93 1.59
C GLU A 146 9.35 -5.92 0.97
N ASP A 147 9.39 -5.83 -0.36
CA ASP A 147 10.17 -4.80 -1.08
C ASP A 147 9.80 -3.39 -0.63
N LEU A 148 8.49 -3.14 -0.46
CA LEU A 148 7.99 -1.86 0.03
C LEU A 148 8.49 -1.56 1.45
N ASP A 149 8.45 -2.52 2.38
CA ASP A 149 9.02 -2.35 3.73
C ASP A 149 10.53 -2.11 3.69
N ALA A 150 11.26 -2.90 2.89
CA ALA A 150 12.71 -2.81 2.74
C ALA A 150 13.12 -1.42 2.22
N VAL A 151 12.47 -0.93 1.16
CA VAL A 151 12.74 0.40 0.60
C VAL A 151 12.38 1.49 1.62
N LEU A 152 11.20 1.46 2.21
CA LEU A 152 10.76 2.49 3.15
C LEU A 152 11.61 2.56 4.42
N SER A 153 12.15 1.43 4.87
CA SER A 153 13.00 1.36 6.06
C SER A 153 14.36 2.04 5.89
N THR A 154 14.81 2.21 4.64
CA THR A 154 16.12 2.78 4.30
C THR A 154 16.02 4.13 3.60
N ASP A 155 14.84 4.49 3.09
CA ASP A 155 14.60 5.74 2.38
C ASP A 155 14.57 6.95 3.33
N PRO A 156 15.51 7.92 3.18
CA PRO A 156 15.57 9.10 4.06
C PRO A 156 14.37 10.05 3.91
N ASN A 157 13.54 9.89 2.87
CA ASN A 157 12.32 10.66 2.68
C ASN A 157 11.14 10.12 3.48
N PHE A 158 11.32 9.01 4.20
CA PHE A 158 10.30 8.39 5.04
C PHE A 158 10.79 8.23 6.48
N ARG A 159 9.84 8.22 7.40
CA ARG A 159 10.05 7.94 8.81
C ARG A 159 9.17 6.80 9.24
N LEU A 160 9.77 5.85 9.95
CA LEU A 160 9.02 4.83 10.68
C LEU A 160 8.31 5.47 11.87
N MET A 161 6.98 5.39 11.88
CA MET A 161 6.12 5.89 12.95
C MET A 161 5.79 4.79 13.97
N HIS A 162 5.55 3.58 13.47
CA HIS A 162 5.27 2.39 14.26
C HIS A 162 5.76 1.14 13.52
N LYS A 163 6.25 0.15 14.25
CA LYS A 163 6.50 -1.21 13.76
C LYS A 163 6.14 -2.17 14.86
N HIS A 164 5.28 -3.15 14.58
CA HIS A 164 4.96 -4.20 15.53
C HIS A 164 6.26 -4.98 15.88
N PRO A 165 6.51 -5.38 17.14
CA PRO A 165 7.73 -6.10 17.52
C PRO A 165 7.95 -7.43 16.79
N GLU A 166 6.86 -8.08 16.38
CA GLU A 166 6.88 -9.31 15.60
C GLU A 166 6.75 -9.08 14.08
N PHE A 167 6.85 -7.84 13.61
CA PHE A 167 6.85 -7.57 12.17
C PHE A 167 8.14 -8.09 11.55
N LEU A 168 8.04 -9.09 10.68
CA LEU A 168 9.17 -9.66 9.96
C LEU A 168 8.69 -10.40 8.71
N PHE A 169 9.32 -10.11 7.57
CA PHE A 169 9.27 -10.98 6.41
C PHE A 169 10.36 -12.06 6.49
N LEU A 170 9.99 -13.31 6.16
CA LEU A 170 10.87 -14.49 6.23
C LEU A 170 11.42 -14.88 4.86
N VAL A 171 10.91 -14.25 3.81
CA VAL A 171 11.34 -14.39 2.43
C VAL A 171 11.82 -13.02 1.97
N ASN A 172 12.93 -13.03 1.25
CA ASN A 172 13.42 -11.91 0.47
C ASN A 172 12.99 -12.21 -0.97
N THR A 173 12.15 -11.35 -1.53
CA THR A 173 11.51 -11.59 -2.84
C THR A 173 12.23 -10.93 -4.00
#